data_AF-A0A7K3MMM6-F1
#
_entry.id   AF-A0A7K3MMM6-F1
#
_cell.length_a   1.000
_cell.length_b   1.000
_cell.length_c   1.000
_cell.angle_alpha   90.00
_cell.angle_beta   90.00
_cell.angle_gamma   90.00
#
_symmetry.space_group_name_H-M   'P 1'
#
loop_
_entity.id
_entity.type
_entity.pdbx_description
1 polymer ?
#
loop_
_entity_poly.entity_id
_entity_poly.type
_entity_poly.pdbx_seq_one_letter_code
_entity_poly.pdbx_strand_id
1 'polypeptide(L)'
;MKKRSNFTPMERFHEILIGHGLDATNVGINHIRIFLDGKKLFDYYPLKMKLFDYHNWHQLTYPSFLEGVDKWETELDGIIKKLMVSPQ
;
A
#
# COMPACT_ATOMS: atom_id res chain seq x y z
N MET A 1 -27.91 -6.22 -3.30
CA MET A 1 -26.68 -5.39 -3.36
C MET A 1 -25.55 -6.19 -2.72
N LYS A 2 -24.47 -6.51 -3.43
CA LYS A 2 -23.28 -7.14 -2.79
C LYS A 2 -22.76 -6.15 -1.74
N LYS A 3 -22.68 -6.58 -0.46
CA LYS A 3 -21.94 -5.83 0.56
C LYS A 3 -20.53 -5.61 0.02
N ARG A 4 -20.12 -4.37 -0.20
CA ARG A 4 -18.71 -4.07 -0.48
C ARG A 4 -17.90 -4.60 0.70
N SER A 5 -16.92 -5.45 0.42
CA SER A 5 -15.88 -5.75 1.40
C SER A 5 -15.04 -4.48 1.55
N ASN A 6 -14.88 -3.99 2.78
CA ASN A 6 -13.99 -2.85 3.08
C ASN A 6 -12.51 -3.29 3.15
N PHE A 7 -12.18 -4.45 2.60
CA PHE A 7 -10.84 -5.01 2.65
C PHE A 7 -10.21 -4.98 1.27
N THR A 8 -8.95 -4.56 1.23
CA THR A 8 -8.13 -4.66 0.03
C THR A 8 -8.02 -6.12 -0.40
N PRO A 9 -8.29 -6.45 -1.66
CA PRO A 9 -7.99 -7.77 -2.22
C PRO A 9 -6.49 -8.06 -2.11
N MET A 10 -6.09 -8.88 -1.13
CA MET A 10 -4.68 -9.06 -0.79
C MET A 10 -3.85 -9.72 -1.89
N GLU A 11 -4.45 -10.64 -2.66
CA GLU A 11 -3.79 -11.26 -3.83
C GLU A 11 -3.38 -10.19 -4.84
N ARG A 12 -4.34 -9.34 -5.25
CA ARG A 12 -4.09 -8.21 -6.15
C ARG A 12 -3.09 -7.21 -5.60
N PHE A 13 -3.13 -6.96 -4.29
CA PHE A 13 -2.17 -6.08 -3.62
C PHE A 13 -0.74 -6.61 -3.78
N HIS A 14 -0.52 -7.90 -3.55
CA HIS A 14 0.79 -8.53 -3.72
C HIS A 14 1.25 -8.55 -5.19
N GLU A 15 0.34 -8.78 -6.15
CA GLU A 15 0.68 -8.69 -7.58
C GLU A 15 1.25 -7.30 -7.96
N ILE A 16 0.65 -6.22 -7.46
CA ILE A 16 1.12 -4.86 -7.71
C ILE A 16 2.52 -4.65 -7.12
N LEU A 17 2.75 -5.11 -5.89
CA LEU A 17 4.06 -5.00 -5.25
C LEU A 17 5.15 -5.74 -6.04
N ILE A 18 4.86 -6.98 -6.46
CA ILE A 18 5.77 -7.79 -7.29
C ILE A 18 6.07 -7.08 -8.61
N GLY A 19 5.07 -6.46 -9.23
CA GLY A 19 5.23 -5.67 -10.47
C GLY A 19 6.19 -4.49 -10.34
N HIS A 20 6.40 -3.98 -9.12
CA HIS A 20 7.37 -2.91 -8.80
C HIS A 20 8.69 -3.44 -8.22
N GLY A 21 8.87 -4.76 -8.12
CA GLY A 21 10.05 -5.36 -7.49
C GLY A 21 10.14 -5.13 -5.98
N LEU A 22 8.99 -4.95 -5.32
CA LEU A 22 8.93 -4.69 -3.88
C LEU A 22 8.78 -5.99 -3.08
N ASP A 23 9.55 -6.09 -2.01
CA ASP A 23 9.41 -7.17 -1.03
C ASP A 23 8.39 -6.79 0.05
N ALA A 24 7.62 -7.78 0.51
CA ALA A 24 6.62 -7.59 1.57
C ALA A 24 6.87 -8.58 2.71
N THR A 25 6.83 -8.11 3.96
CA THR A 25 6.94 -8.97 5.15
C THR A 25 5.85 -8.64 6.16
N ASN A 26 5.19 -9.67 6.68
CA ASN A 26 4.29 -9.52 7.82
C ASN A 26 5.10 -9.28 9.10
N VAL A 27 5.00 -8.07 9.66
CA VAL A 27 5.74 -7.69 10.88
C VAL A 27 4.87 -7.73 12.14
N GLY A 28 3.57 -7.98 11.98
CA GLY A 28 2.62 -8.14 13.05
C GLY A 28 1.22 -8.46 12.52
N ILE A 29 0.25 -8.50 13.42
CA ILE A 29 -1.16 -8.65 13.04
C ILE A 29 -1.58 -7.39 12.28
N ASN A 30 -2.12 -7.58 11.07
CA ASN A 30 -2.62 -6.47 10.27
C ASN A 30 -1.52 -5.41 9.94
N HIS A 31 -0.29 -5.86 9.74
CA HIS A 31 0.84 -4.97 9.48
C HIS A 31 1.82 -5.63 8.53
N ILE A 32 1.89 -5.10 7.32
CA ILE A 32 2.80 -5.53 6.27
C ILE A 32 3.82 -4.42 6.06
N ARG A 33 5.10 -4.74 6.11
CA ARG A 33 6.18 -3.81 5.78
C ARG A 33 6.66 -4.06 4.37
N ILE A 34 6.77 -3.00 3.59
CA ILE A 34 7.18 -3.03 2.19
C ILE A 34 8.59 -2.47 2.05
N PHE A 35 9.41 -3.15 1.25
CA PHE A 35 10.80 -2.82 1.03
C PHE A 35 11.10 -2.65 -0.46
N LEU A 36 12.05 -1.76 -0.75
CA LEU A 36 12.73 -1.62 -2.02
C LEU A 36 14.22 -1.85 -1.78
N ASP A 37 14.82 -2.86 -2.41
CA ASP A 37 16.23 -3.21 -2.27
C ASP A 37 16.71 -3.31 -0.81
N GLY A 38 15.91 -3.96 0.04
CA GLY A 38 16.18 -4.13 1.47
C GLY A 38 15.94 -2.89 2.34
N LYS A 39 15.52 -1.76 1.76
CA LYS A 39 15.22 -0.53 2.49
C LYS A 39 13.72 -0.36 2.69
N LYS A 40 13.31 0.09 3.87
CA LYS A 40 11.88 0.28 4.21
C LYS A 40 11.29 1.40 3.36
N LEU A 41 10.25 1.08 2.60
CA LEU A 41 9.56 2.05 1.74
C LEU A 41 8.32 2.61 2.42
N PHE A 42 7.43 1.71 2.86
CA PHE A 42 6.25 2.05 3.65
C PHE A 42 5.72 0.86 4.44
N ASP A 43 4.89 1.12 5.45
CA ASP A 43 4.08 0.10 6.11
C ASP A 43 2.62 0.18 5.63
N TYR A 44 1.96 -0.96 5.51
CA TYR A 44 0.54 -1.09 5.13
C TYR A 44 -0.25 -1.82 6.20
N TYR A 45 -1.45 -1.30 6.51
CA TYR A 45 -2.36 -1.79 7.55
C TYR A 45 -3.71 -2.22 6.94
N PRO A 46 -3.84 -3.47 6.44
CA PRO A 46 -5.02 -3.95 5.70
C PRO A 46 -6.40 -3.63 6.29
N LEU A 47 -6.64 -3.92 7.58
CA LEU A 47 -7.92 -3.73 8.27
C LEU A 47 -8.29 -2.25 8.43
N LYS A 48 -7.30 -1.36 8.45
CA LYS A 48 -7.52 0.09 8.55
C LYS A 48 -7.47 0.77 7.19
N MET A 49 -6.99 0.06 6.17
CA MET A 49 -6.59 0.58 4.88
C MET A 49 -5.77 1.87 5.05
N LYS A 50 -4.60 1.73 5.64
CA LYS A 50 -3.70 2.86 5.89
C LYS A 50 -2.30 2.50 5.48
N LEU A 51 -1.57 3.52 5.04
CA LEU A 51 -0.16 3.41 4.68
C LEU A 51 0.63 4.40 5.53
N PHE A 52 1.83 4.00 5.98
CA PHE A 52 2.77 4.90 6.64
C PHE A 52 4.01 5.04 5.78
N ASP A 53 4.25 6.25 5.29
CA ASP A 53 5.40 6.58 4.45
C ASP A 53 6.61 6.93 5.33
N TYR A 54 7.71 6.20 5.14
CA TYR A 54 8.95 6.43 5.87
C TYR A 54 9.71 7.69 5.42
N HIS A 55 9.50 8.20 4.20
CA HIS A 55 10.22 9.37 3.70
C HIS A 55 9.69 10.65 4.35
N ASN A 56 8.38 10.87 4.25
CA ASN A 56 7.75 12.09 4.76
C ASN A 56 7.22 11.93 6.19
N TRP A 57 7.44 10.76 6.82
CA TRP A 57 7.05 10.46 8.20
C TRP A 57 5.58 10.73 8.52
N HIS A 58 4.68 10.27 7.65
CA HIS A 58 3.25 10.54 7.78
C HIS A 58 2.40 9.35 7.35
N GLN A 59 1.15 9.36 7.82
CA GLN A 59 0.17 8.34 7.50
C GLN A 59 -0.77 8.82 6.39
N LEU A 60 -0.94 8.00 5.36
CA LEU A 60 -1.91 8.18 4.30
C LEU A 60 -3.17 7.35 4.59
N THR A 61 -4.33 7.95 4.36
CA THR A 61 -5.59 7.19 4.28
C THR A 61 -5.71 6.67 2.86
N TYR A 62 -5.94 5.37 2.72
CA TYR A 62 -5.89 4.69 1.45
C TYR A 62 -6.99 3.60 1.41
N PRO A 63 -7.61 3.30 0.26
CA PRO A 63 -7.76 4.24 -0.83
C PRO A 63 -8.46 5.51 -0.32
N SER A 64 -8.09 6.64 -0.91
CA SER A 64 -8.77 7.90 -0.71
C SER A 64 -10.26 7.72 -1.05
N PHE A 65 -11.14 8.35 -0.27
CA PHE A 65 -12.60 8.28 -0.48
C PHE A 65 -13.07 9.00 -1.77
N LEU A 66 -12.14 9.50 -2.59
CA LEU A 66 -12.39 10.28 -3.80
C LEU A 66 -12.73 9.37 -5.00
N GLU A 67 -13.92 8.78 -4.92
CA GLU A 67 -14.65 8.02 -5.96
C GLU A 67 -14.04 6.68 -6.45
N GLY A 68 -14.86 5.63 -6.50
CA GLY A 68 -14.64 4.44 -7.35
C GLY A 68 -13.85 3.28 -6.74
N VAL A 69 -14.35 2.06 -6.92
CA VAL A 69 -13.76 0.80 -6.38
C VAL A 69 -12.49 0.39 -7.12
N ASP A 70 -12.31 0.87 -8.35
CA ASP A 70 -11.19 0.50 -9.22
C ASP A 70 -10.04 1.53 -9.16
N LYS A 71 -10.12 2.51 -8.25
CA LYS A 71 -9.07 3.52 -8.07
C LYS A 71 -7.99 3.10 -7.08
N TRP A 72 -8.23 2.14 -6.19
CA TRP A 72 -7.23 1.80 -5.18
C TRP A 72 -5.96 1.24 -5.81
N GLU A 73 -6.05 0.40 -6.85
CA GLU A 73 -4.86 -0.11 -7.52
C GLU A 73 -4.05 1.03 -8.13
N THR A 74 -4.74 1.99 -8.75
CA THR A 74 -4.13 3.17 -9.37
C THR A 74 -3.52 4.11 -8.32
N GLU A 75 -4.20 4.28 -7.17
CA GLU A 75 -3.70 5.08 -6.07
C GLU A 75 -2.48 4.43 -5.41
N LEU A 76 -2.51 3.11 -5.19
CA LEU A 76 -1.37 2.35 -4.67
C LEU A 76 -0.19 2.45 -5.61
N ASP A 77 -0.41 2.21 -6.91
CA ASP A 77 0.61 2.32 -7.95
C ASP A 77 1.22 3.73 -7.98
N GLY A 78 0.39 4.77 -7.88
CA GLY A 78 0.84 6.16 -7.79
C GLY A 78 1.66 6.45 -6.53
N ILE A 79 1.23 5.95 -5.37
CA ILE A 79 1.98 6.07 -4.11
C ILE A 79 3.33 5.37 -4.24
N ILE A 80 3.36 4.13 -4.71
CA ILE A 80 4.58 3.35 -4.91
C ILE A 80 5.55 4.11 -5.81
N LYS A 81 5.11 4.51 -7.01
CA LYS A 81 5.95 5.24 -7.97
C LYS A 81 6.53 6.51 -7.37
N LYS A 82 5.74 7.26 -6.60
CA LYS A 82 6.20 8.48 -5.90
C LYS A 82 7.26 8.16 -4.85
N LEU A 83 7.04 7.12 -4.04
CA LEU A 83 7.98 6.76 -2.96
C LEU A 83 9.28 6.16 -3.50
N MET A 84 9.25 5.40 -4.59
CA MET A 84 10.45 4.81 -5.19
C MET A 84 11.45 5.85 -5.73
N VAL A 85 10.97 7.01 -6.18
CA VAL A 85 11.83 8.10 -6.69
C VAL A 85 12.14 9.17 -5.64
N SER A 86 11.56 9.06 -4.44
CA SER A 86 11.79 10.02 -3.37
C SER A 86 13.17 9.77 -2.74
N PRO A 87 13.99 10.81 -2.51
CA PRO A 87 15.23 10.66 -1.76
C PRO A 87 14.94 10.13 -0.36
N GLN A 88 15.70 9.12 0.09
CA GLN A 88 15.62 8.56 1.44
C GLN A 88 16.49 9.31 2.45
#